data_AF-A0A1F3LT38-F1
#
_entry.id   AF-A0A1F3LT38-F1
#
_cell.length_a   1.000
_cell.length_b   1.000
_cell.length_c   1.000
_cell.angle_alpha   90.00
_cell.angle_beta   90.00
_cell.angle_gamma   90.00
#
_symmetry.space_group_name_H-M   'P 1'
#
loop_
_entity.id
_entity.type
_entity.pdbx_description
1 polymer ?
#
loop_
_entity_poly.entity_id
_entity_poly.type
_entity_poly.pdbx_seq_one_letter_code
_entity_poly.pdbx_strand_id
1 'polypeptide(L)'
;MFWHLFYFFFIVKNSTTSPSLRSGTPPLQEENFWPVQIWKAGSFMRLPVVFYASFFFIVMMNYFSTFNIRFQDFIKVTLTEMKALDLVYTFPIKNCRFRKSNTCKNTGQLCVISTSPLVPNNYSELCDLVAKLAYFNRRYVLFFRGQDKEYKFKSRFPTIYPNYFRKLLMKQNPADQLKKVLDENSNKLKRKIHVRKIRFHGSFYVVGNELLRFALLQHYEICDTPLIDLTQSLYVAASFALLPPVGEDERGYREGIVYVIALPRNNKIYRDDVSDNIFLTNLVGITPPQAKRPYRQEAYSVTSSNLNLELIGDISHFDLAGRVVCKFKVNNSDEFWNCGMNPMTREFLLPEDDKFFDFILDNEHLSMHRYPAGLNYC
;
A
#
# COMPACT_ATOMS: atom_id res chain seq x y z
N MET A 1 34.78 -28.14 6.21
CA MET A 1 35.98 -28.29 7.05
C MET A 1 36.31 -26.90 7.61
N PHE A 2 36.22 -26.76 8.94
CA PHE A 2 36.51 -25.59 9.78
C PHE A 2 35.59 -24.36 9.71
N TRP A 3 34.52 -24.45 10.51
CA TRP A 3 34.13 -23.38 11.44
C TRP A 3 35.27 -23.11 12.44
N HIS A 4 35.70 -21.85 12.58
CA HIS A 4 36.00 -21.15 13.84
C HIS A 4 36.70 -19.80 13.59
N LEU A 5 36.43 -18.84 14.49
CA LEU A 5 37.14 -17.56 14.77
C LEU A 5 36.75 -16.38 13.86
N PHE A 6 36.20 -15.24 14.34
CA PHE A 6 36.35 -14.56 15.63
C PHE A 6 35.06 -13.80 16.03
N TYR A 7 34.62 -13.98 17.27
CA TYR A 7 33.82 -13.02 18.03
C TYR A 7 34.80 -12.18 18.86
N PHE A 8 34.73 -10.84 18.77
CA PHE A 8 35.37 -9.94 19.74
C PHE A 8 34.28 -9.08 20.38
N PHE A 9 33.97 -9.38 21.64
CA PHE A 9 33.21 -8.51 22.53
C PHE A 9 34.20 -7.78 23.45
N PHE A 10 34.14 -6.45 23.47
CA PHE A 10 34.71 -5.64 24.54
C PHE A 10 33.59 -5.39 25.56
N ILE A 11 33.70 -5.99 26.75
CA ILE A 11 32.96 -5.56 27.95
C ILE A 11 34.00 -5.18 29.00
N VAL A 12 34.09 -3.89 29.28
CA VAL A 12 34.80 -3.34 30.45
C VAL A 12 33.78 -3.26 31.59
N LYS A 13 34.02 -4.01 32.67
CA LYS A 13 33.27 -3.84 33.93
C LYS A 13 34.26 -3.88 35.10
N ASN A 14 34.46 -2.72 35.73
CA ASN A 14 35.14 -2.62 37.02
C ASN A 14 34.13 -2.84 38.16
N SER A 15 34.52 -3.69 39.10
CA SER A 15 33.99 -3.92 40.46
C SER A 15 34.14 -2.64 41.31
N THR A 16 33.38 -2.30 42.36
CA THR A 16 32.94 -2.95 43.63
C THR A 16 31.99 -1.92 44.29
N THR A 17 30.89 -2.20 45.01
CA THR A 17 30.76 -2.76 46.38
C THR A 17 29.26 -2.88 46.71
N SER A 18 28.88 -3.86 47.55
CA SER A 18 27.55 -4.05 48.16
C SER A 18 27.52 -3.52 49.61
N PRO A 19 26.36 -3.35 50.32
CA PRO A 19 25.73 -4.50 51.02
C PRO A 19 24.20 -4.48 51.30
N SER A 20 23.65 -5.70 51.48
CA SER A 20 22.55 -6.13 52.38
C SER A 20 21.07 -5.79 52.01
N LEU A 21 20.00 -6.55 52.31
CA LEU A 21 19.71 -7.69 53.21
C LEU A 21 18.29 -8.28 52.89
N ARG A 22 18.06 -9.57 53.21
CA ARG A 22 16.77 -10.34 53.45
C ARG A 22 15.93 -10.82 52.24
N SER A 23 15.95 -12.13 51.93
CA SER A 23 15.09 -13.26 52.40
C SER A 23 13.71 -13.30 51.73
N GLY A 24 13.20 -14.38 51.11
CA GLY A 24 13.68 -15.73 50.84
C GLY A 24 12.66 -16.43 49.92
N THR A 25 13.14 -17.37 49.11
CA THR A 25 12.35 -18.32 48.31
C THR A 25 12.94 -19.71 48.51
N PRO A 26 12.15 -20.80 48.49
CA PRO A 26 12.66 -22.14 48.20
C PRO A 26 12.47 -22.51 46.71
N PRO A 27 13.23 -23.49 46.19
CA PRO A 27 13.70 -23.48 44.81
C PRO A 27 13.00 -24.50 43.91
N LEU A 28 13.13 -24.31 42.59
CA LEU A 28 12.96 -25.35 41.57
C LEU A 28 14.25 -25.47 40.75
N GLN A 29 14.58 -26.72 40.44
CA GLN A 29 15.89 -27.26 40.07
C GLN A 29 16.40 -26.83 38.69
N GLU A 30 17.70 -26.49 38.61
CA GLU A 30 18.48 -26.44 37.38
C GLU A 30 19.20 -27.78 37.17
N GLU A 31 19.04 -28.37 36.00
CA GLU A 31 19.79 -29.55 35.54
C GLU A 31 20.96 -29.15 34.62
N ASN A 32 22.15 -29.63 35.00
CA ASN A 32 23.19 -30.19 34.15
C ASN A 32 23.97 -29.29 33.16
N PHE A 33 25.07 -28.70 33.64
CA PHE A 33 26.27 -28.42 32.83
C PHE A 33 27.44 -29.33 33.27
N TRP A 34 28.06 -29.98 32.28
CA TRP A 34 29.18 -30.93 32.40
C TRP A 34 30.52 -30.26 32.78
N PRO A 35 31.47 -30.98 33.42
CA PRO A 35 32.70 -30.39 33.95
C PRO A 35 33.83 -30.30 32.91
N VAL A 36 34.54 -29.16 32.91
CA VAL A 36 35.80 -28.97 32.16
C VAL A 36 36.96 -29.52 32.98
N GLN A 37 37.64 -30.56 32.46
CA GLN A 37 38.92 -31.04 33.00
C GLN A 37 40.07 -30.16 32.51
N ILE A 38 40.88 -29.65 33.44
CA ILE A 38 42.12 -28.92 33.18
C ILE A 38 43.27 -29.93 33.06
N TRP A 39 43.87 -30.07 31.88
CA TRP A 39 45.10 -30.84 31.67
C TRP A 39 46.35 -29.99 31.92
N LYS A 40 47.26 -30.53 32.73
CA LYS A 40 48.58 -29.95 33.06
C LYS A 40 49.52 -29.99 31.85
N ALA A 41 50.27 -28.90 31.66
CA ALA A 41 51.31 -28.77 30.67
C ALA A 41 52.51 -29.71 30.95
N GLY A 42 52.97 -30.40 29.91
CA GLY A 42 54.21 -31.19 29.92
C GLY A 42 54.92 -31.11 28.58
N SER A 43 56.18 -30.67 28.64
CA SER A 43 57.28 -30.95 27.69
C SER A 43 57.28 -30.26 26.33
N PHE A 44 57.97 -29.12 26.28
CA PHE A 44 58.45 -28.44 25.05
C PHE A 44 59.63 -29.21 24.42
N MET A 45 59.47 -29.68 23.18
CA MET A 45 60.60 -29.93 22.26
C MET A 45 60.84 -28.67 21.42
N ARG A 46 62.10 -28.25 21.31
CA ARG A 46 62.56 -27.10 20.53
C ARG A 46 62.72 -27.49 19.05
N LEU A 47 62.02 -26.79 18.15
CA LEU A 47 62.32 -26.73 16.72
C LEU A 47 62.57 -25.26 16.32
N PRO A 48 63.41 -24.95 15.31
CA PRO A 48 63.91 -23.60 15.07
C PRO A 48 62.86 -22.67 14.47
N VAL A 49 62.75 -21.48 15.07
CA VAL A 49 61.78 -20.39 14.82
C VAL A 49 61.74 -19.88 13.36
N VAL A 50 62.77 -20.17 12.56
CA VAL A 50 62.91 -19.61 11.19
C VAL A 50 61.95 -20.25 10.18
N PHE A 51 61.58 -21.52 10.35
CA PHE A 51 60.64 -22.19 9.41
C PHE A 51 59.19 -21.73 9.58
N TYR A 52 58.78 -21.34 10.79
CA TYR A 52 57.42 -20.87 11.05
C TYR A 52 57.17 -19.48 10.44
N ALA A 53 58.16 -18.58 10.44
CA ALA A 53 57.99 -17.23 9.93
C ALA A 53 57.77 -17.19 8.41
N SER A 54 58.51 -17.97 7.63
CA SER A 54 58.37 -18.03 6.17
C SER A 54 57.06 -18.69 5.73
N PHE A 55 56.62 -19.74 6.43
CA PHE A 55 55.34 -20.39 6.15
C PHE A 55 54.15 -19.48 6.51
N PHE A 56 54.23 -18.77 7.64
CA PHE A 56 53.20 -17.81 8.04
C PHE A 56 53.10 -16.63 7.08
N PHE A 57 54.22 -16.16 6.52
CA PHE A 57 54.24 -15.07 5.55
C PHE A 57 53.64 -15.49 4.20
N ILE A 58 53.93 -16.71 3.72
CA ILE A 58 53.35 -17.24 2.46
C ILE A 58 51.85 -17.52 2.61
N VAL A 59 51.43 -18.07 3.76
CA VAL A 59 50.01 -18.29 4.06
C VAL A 59 49.28 -16.94 4.20
N MET A 60 49.87 -15.95 4.88
CA MET A 60 49.30 -14.59 4.96
C MET A 60 49.22 -13.92 3.59
N MET A 61 50.25 -13.99 2.74
CA MET A 61 50.23 -13.37 1.42
C MET A 61 49.20 -14.02 0.48
N ASN A 62 49.04 -15.35 0.54
CA ASN A 62 47.96 -16.04 -0.18
C ASN A 62 46.59 -15.74 0.42
N TYR A 63 46.46 -15.60 1.74
CA TYR A 63 45.20 -15.21 2.36
C TYR A 63 44.82 -13.78 1.97
N PHE A 64 45.77 -12.84 1.95
CA PHE A 64 45.54 -11.47 1.51
C PHE A 64 45.23 -11.38 0.01
N SER A 65 45.89 -12.14 -0.87
CA SER A 65 45.57 -12.13 -2.30
C SER A 65 44.18 -12.72 -2.56
N THR A 66 43.85 -13.84 -1.92
CA THR A 66 42.55 -14.51 -2.06
C THR A 66 41.43 -13.68 -1.41
N PHE A 67 41.70 -13.01 -0.30
CA PHE A 67 40.78 -12.08 0.36
C PHE A 67 40.57 -10.82 -0.50
N ASN A 68 41.61 -10.30 -1.14
CA ASN A 68 41.49 -9.13 -2.01
C ASN A 68 40.72 -9.47 -3.30
N ILE A 69 40.94 -10.65 -3.89
CA ILE A 69 40.14 -11.13 -5.03
C ILE A 69 38.68 -11.33 -4.61
N ARG A 70 38.42 -12.04 -3.50
CA ARG A 70 37.05 -12.24 -2.99
C ARG A 70 36.37 -10.95 -2.55
N PHE A 71 37.12 -9.97 -2.06
CA PHE A 71 36.60 -8.66 -1.67
C PHE A 71 36.31 -7.79 -2.89
N GLN A 72 37.14 -7.85 -3.93
CA GLN A 72 36.88 -7.20 -5.22
C GLN A 72 35.68 -7.83 -5.93
N ASP A 73 35.55 -9.15 -5.88
CA ASP A 73 34.40 -9.88 -6.41
C ASP A 73 33.13 -9.59 -5.59
N PHE A 74 33.24 -9.54 -4.25
CA PHE A 74 32.15 -9.11 -3.38
C PHE A 74 31.76 -7.66 -3.66
N ILE A 75 32.72 -6.74 -3.82
CA ILE A 75 32.45 -5.35 -4.19
C ILE A 75 31.82 -5.27 -5.58
N LYS A 76 32.27 -6.06 -6.57
CA LYS A 76 31.67 -6.10 -7.91
C LYS A 76 30.26 -6.65 -7.89
N VAL A 77 30.01 -7.74 -7.16
CA VAL A 77 28.66 -8.31 -6.97
C VAL A 77 27.77 -7.29 -6.27
N THR A 78 28.22 -6.71 -5.16
CA THR A 78 27.47 -5.68 -4.42
C THR A 78 27.24 -4.43 -5.27
N LEU A 79 28.21 -3.98 -6.08
CA LEU A 79 28.05 -2.83 -6.99
C LEU A 79 27.14 -3.14 -8.17
N THR A 80 27.08 -4.40 -8.62
CA THR A 80 26.22 -4.84 -9.72
C THR A 80 24.78 -5.03 -9.22
N GLU A 81 24.61 -5.57 -8.02
CA GLU A 81 23.34 -5.59 -7.27
C GLU A 81 22.88 -4.17 -6.91
N MET A 82 23.80 -3.26 -6.56
CA MET A 82 23.49 -1.85 -6.32
C MET A 82 23.17 -1.08 -7.61
N LYS A 83 23.76 -1.44 -8.76
CA LYS A 83 23.33 -0.92 -10.07
C LYS A 83 21.95 -1.44 -10.48
N ALA A 84 21.55 -2.64 -10.03
CA ALA A 84 20.18 -3.12 -10.20
C ALA A 84 19.16 -2.36 -9.32
N LEU A 85 19.63 -1.55 -8.36
CA LEU A 85 18.82 -0.61 -7.58
C LEU A 85 18.69 0.78 -8.24
N ASP A 86 19.38 1.05 -9.35
CA ASP A 86 19.22 2.31 -10.11
C ASP A 86 17.89 2.28 -10.89
N LEU A 87 16.80 2.56 -10.17
CA LEU A 87 15.51 2.85 -10.77
C LEU A 87 15.50 4.27 -11.29
N VAL A 88 15.25 4.40 -12.59
CA VAL A 88 15.18 5.69 -13.29
C VAL A 88 14.01 6.57 -12.78
N TYR A 89 13.06 6.01 -12.02
CA TYR A 89 11.81 6.70 -11.67
C TYR A 89 11.25 6.34 -10.28
N THR A 90 12.00 6.54 -9.21
CA THR A 90 11.38 6.68 -7.88
C THR A 90 11.03 8.15 -7.65
N PHE A 91 9.74 8.43 -7.49
CA PHE A 91 9.22 9.79 -7.32
C PHE A 91 8.91 10.06 -5.84
N PRO A 92 9.87 10.57 -5.05
CA PRO A 92 9.58 10.96 -3.67
C PRO A 92 8.56 12.08 -3.69
N ILE A 93 7.48 11.96 -2.91
CA ILE A 93 6.62 13.10 -2.64
C ILE A 93 7.45 14.20 -1.99
N LYS A 94 7.39 15.41 -2.55
CA LYS A 94 8.01 16.63 -2.02
C LYS A 94 7.45 16.95 -0.63
N ASN A 95 8.03 16.31 0.37
CA ASN A 95 8.27 16.82 1.73
C ASN A 95 9.51 16.18 2.36
N CYS A 96 10.27 15.36 1.62
CA CYS A 96 11.53 14.81 2.08
C CYS A 96 12.70 15.63 1.50
N ARG A 97 13.37 16.43 2.34
CA ARG A 97 14.73 16.91 2.07
C ARG A 97 15.67 15.69 2.06
N PHE A 98 15.72 14.94 0.97
CA PHE A 98 16.80 13.96 0.78
C PHE A 98 18.08 14.70 0.37
N ARG A 99 19.15 14.49 1.13
CA ARG A 99 20.50 14.96 0.77
C ARG A 99 20.92 14.30 -0.55
N LYS A 100 21.57 15.10 -1.40
CA LYS A 100 22.14 14.74 -2.70
C LYS A 100 23.13 13.56 -2.59
N SER A 101 22.65 12.33 -2.67
CA SER A 101 23.43 11.22 -3.22
C SER A 101 22.51 10.03 -3.50
N ASN A 102 22.52 9.63 -4.78
CA ASN A 102 22.03 8.39 -5.39
C ASN A 102 20.58 8.42 -5.94
N THR A 103 20.53 8.81 -7.22
CA THR A 103 19.60 8.44 -8.31
C THR A 103 18.10 8.75 -8.24
N CYS A 104 17.67 9.77 -7.50
CA CYS A 104 16.33 10.38 -7.70
C CYS A 104 16.45 11.83 -8.18
N LYS A 105 16.00 12.15 -9.41
CA LYS A 105 15.80 13.55 -9.82
C LYS A 105 14.59 14.12 -9.05
N ASN A 106 14.76 15.30 -8.45
CA ASN A 106 13.66 16.05 -7.82
C ASN A 106 12.64 16.48 -8.89
N THR A 107 11.64 15.65 -9.18
CA THR A 107 10.50 16.00 -10.04
C THR A 107 9.33 16.45 -9.16
N GLY A 108 8.62 17.52 -9.54
CA GLY A 108 7.39 17.90 -8.83
C GLY A 108 6.31 16.82 -8.97
N GLN A 109 5.32 16.76 -8.07
CA GLN A 109 4.21 15.78 -8.14
C GLN A 109 3.44 15.82 -9.48
N LEU A 110 3.27 17.02 -10.07
CA LEU A 110 2.70 17.20 -11.42
C LEU A 110 3.53 16.53 -12.54
N CYS A 111 4.76 16.12 -12.26
CA CYS A 111 5.62 15.43 -13.22
C CYS A 111 5.33 13.92 -13.30
N VAL A 112 4.75 13.31 -12.26
CA VAL A 112 4.49 11.86 -12.27
C VAL A 112 3.30 11.54 -13.17
N ILE A 113 2.20 12.28 -12.98
CA ILE A 113 0.98 12.06 -13.76
C ILE A 113 1.20 12.30 -15.26
N SER A 114 2.17 13.14 -15.62
CA SER A 114 2.54 13.45 -17.00
C SER A 114 3.47 12.45 -17.68
N THR A 115 4.13 11.57 -16.92
CA THR A 115 5.00 10.52 -17.48
C THR A 115 4.19 9.41 -18.16
N SER A 116 4.83 8.54 -18.95
CA SER A 116 4.19 7.29 -19.39
C SER A 116 4.11 6.30 -18.22
N PRO A 117 3.08 5.45 -18.15
CA PRO A 117 3.01 4.41 -17.13
C PRO A 117 4.16 3.41 -17.30
N LEU A 118 4.69 2.95 -16.17
CA LEU A 118 5.68 1.87 -16.15
C LEU A 118 5.00 0.55 -16.54
N VAL A 119 5.70 -0.28 -17.31
CA VAL A 119 5.18 -1.57 -17.77
C VAL A 119 5.96 -2.68 -17.06
N PRO A 120 5.47 -3.23 -15.94
CA PRO A 120 6.07 -4.41 -15.33
C PRO A 120 5.88 -5.62 -16.26
N ASN A 121 6.86 -6.52 -16.29
CA ASN A 121 6.77 -7.74 -17.08
C ASN A 121 5.74 -8.72 -16.49
N ASN A 122 5.58 -8.73 -15.17
CA ASN A 122 4.63 -9.59 -14.47
C ASN A 122 4.20 -9.02 -13.11
N TYR A 123 3.23 -9.69 -12.48
CA TYR A 123 2.65 -9.28 -11.21
C TYR A 123 3.66 -9.29 -10.07
N SER A 124 4.58 -10.27 -10.04
CA SER A 124 5.68 -10.29 -9.06
C SER A 124 6.56 -9.04 -9.18
N GLU A 125 6.93 -8.63 -10.39
CA GLU A 125 7.71 -7.41 -10.61
C GLU A 125 6.92 -6.16 -10.19
N LEU A 126 5.62 -6.12 -10.47
CA LEU A 126 4.74 -5.04 -10.00
C LEU A 126 4.77 -4.93 -8.46
N CYS A 127 4.71 -6.05 -7.73
CA CYS A 127 4.86 -6.09 -6.27
C CYS A 127 6.22 -5.54 -5.82
N ASP A 128 7.32 -5.96 -6.46
CA ASP A 128 8.66 -5.48 -6.13
C ASP A 128 8.81 -3.97 -6.34
N LEU A 129 8.28 -3.45 -7.45
CA LEU A 129 8.29 -2.01 -7.73
C LEU A 129 7.48 -1.23 -6.69
N VAL A 130 6.31 -1.74 -6.29
CA VAL A 130 5.49 -1.13 -5.23
C VAL A 130 6.19 -1.18 -3.86
N ALA A 131 6.86 -2.28 -3.52
CA ALA A 131 7.63 -2.40 -2.28
C ALA A 131 8.75 -1.35 -2.23
N LYS A 132 9.46 -1.13 -3.34
CA LYS A 132 10.46 -0.07 -3.46
C LYS A 132 9.83 1.32 -3.30
N LEU A 133 8.69 1.58 -3.93
CA LEU A 133 7.96 2.84 -3.76
C LEU A 133 7.57 3.09 -2.30
N ALA A 134 7.10 2.07 -1.59
CA ALA A 134 6.75 2.17 -0.18
C ALA A 134 7.97 2.48 0.69
N TYR A 135 9.11 1.82 0.41
CA TYR A 135 10.38 2.06 1.11
C TYR A 135 10.88 3.50 0.97
N PHE A 136 10.68 4.14 -0.19
CA PHE A 136 11.09 5.54 -0.40
C PHE A 136 10.04 6.56 0.09
N ASN A 137 8.78 6.16 0.25
CA ASN A 137 7.68 7.02 0.71
C ASN A 137 7.20 6.69 2.13
N ARG A 138 8.12 6.37 3.06
CA ARG A 138 7.83 5.85 4.43
C ARG A 138 6.89 6.71 5.29
N ARG A 139 6.75 8.00 4.98
CA ARG A 139 5.85 8.93 5.68
C ARG A 139 4.39 8.75 5.30
N TYR A 140 4.13 8.08 4.18
CA TYR A 140 2.81 7.87 3.61
C TYR A 140 2.47 6.38 3.60
N VAL A 141 1.19 6.09 3.43
CA VAL A 141 0.68 4.76 3.10
C VAL A 141 0.30 4.79 1.63
N LEU A 142 0.65 3.72 0.91
CA LEU A 142 0.28 3.58 -0.49
C LEU A 142 -1.11 2.97 -0.60
N PHE A 143 -1.91 3.57 -1.45
CA PHE A 143 -3.22 3.12 -1.88
C PHE A 143 -3.21 2.95 -3.39
N PHE A 144 -4.09 2.10 -3.89
CA PHE A 144 -4.15 1.72 -5.28
C PHE A 144 -5.53 2.01 -5.86
N ARG A 145 -5.55 2.40 -7.12
CA ARG A 145 -6.77 2.51 -7.93
C ARG A 145 -6.53 1.90 -9.29
N GLY A 146 -7.33 0.90 -9.65
CA GLY A 146 -7.37 0.35 -11.01
C GLY A 146 -8.34 1.14 -11.90
N GLN A 147 -7.96 1.38 -13.14
CA GLN A 147 -8.81 1.95 -14.20
C GLN A 147 -8.55 1.23 -15.51
N ASP A 148 -9.55 1.14 -16.37
CA ASP A 148 -9.43 0.59 -17.73
C ASP A 148 -8.51 1.45 -18.62
N LYS A 149 -8.46 2.76 -18.38
CA LYS A 149 -7.63 3.70 -19.14
C LYS A 149 -7.29 4.96 -18.37
N GLU A 150 -6.43 5.77 -18.95
CA GLU A 150 -6.17 7.13 -18.47
C GLU A 150 -7.29 8.09 -18.89
N TYR A 151 -8.00 8.64 -17.91
CA TYR A 151 -9.01 9.66 -18.13
C TYR A 151 -8.38 11.05 -18.19
N LYS A 152 -8.73 11.83 -19.21
CA LYS A 152 -8.23 13.19 -19.42
C LYS A 152 -9.44 14.12 -19.52
N PHE A 153 -9.43 15.22 -18.77
CA PHE A 153 -10.43 16.28 -18.90
C PHE A 153 -9.77 17.60 -19.27
N LYS A 154 -9.88 18.02 -20.54
CA LYS A 154 -9.36 19.30 -21.06
C LYS A 154 -7.92 19.64 -20.61
N SER A 155 -7.16 18.62 -20.27
CA SER A 155 -5.81 18.67 -19.73
C SER A 155 -4.93 17.79 -20.60
N ARG A 156 -3.67 18.18 -20.75
CA ARG A 156 -2.65 17.36 -21.41
C ARG A 156 -2.38 16.06 -20.64
N PHE A 157 -2.64 16.08 -19.33
CA PHE A 157 -2.31 14.99 -18.41
C PHE A 157 -3.57 14.32 -17.86
N PRO A 158 -3.47 13.04 -17.48
CA PRO A 158 -4.57 12.33 -16.81
C PRO A 158 -5.03 13.04 -15.54
N THR A 159 -6.31 12.90 -15.22
CA THR A 159 -6.94 13.45 -14.01
C THR A 159 -7.68 12.36 -13.24
N ILE A 160 -7.63 12.45 -11.92
CA ILE A 160 -8.27 11.50 -11.00
C ILE A 160 -9.29 12.27 -10.17
N TYR A 161 -10.38 12.66 -10.85
CA TYR A 161 -11.54 13.29 -10.22
C TYR A 161 -12.61 12.26 -9.84
N PRO A 162 -13.34 12.50 -8.74
CA PRO A 162 -14.63 11.84 -8.49
C PRO A 162 -15.59 12.04 -9.67
N ASN A 163 -16.45 11.07 -9.94
CA ASN A 163 -17.43 11.15 -11.03
C ASN A 163 -18.36 12.35 -10.89
N TYR A 164 -18.72 12.73 -9.66
CA TYR A 164 -19.50 13.94 -9.37
C TYR A 164 -18.89 15.19 -10.03
N PHE A 165 -17.59 15.43 -9.81
CA PHE A 165 -16.90 16.58 -10.38
C PHE A 165 -16.63 16.43 -11.87
N ARG A 166 -16.41 15.21 -12.38
CA ARG A 166 -16.31 14.97 -13.82
C ARG A 166 -17.60 15.37 -14.54
N LYS A 167 -18.77 15.02 -14.02
CA LYS A 167 -20.07 15.40 -14.60
C LYS A 167 -20.30 16.91 -14.58
N LEU A 168 -19.93 17.58 -13.49
CA LEU A 168 -19.94 19.04 -13.40
C LEU A 168 -19.05 19.69 -14.47
N LEU A 169 -17.80 19.22 -14.57
CA LEU A 169 -16.83 19.69 -15.55
C LEU A 169 -17.29 19.51 -16.99
N MET A 170 -17.91 18.36 -17.28
CA MET A 170 -18.46 18.03 -18.58
C MET A 170 -19.82 18.69 -18.85
N LYS A 171 -20.38 19.42 -17.87
CA LYS A 171 -21.73 20.02 -17.92
C LYS A 171 -22.82 19.01 -18.29
N GLN A 172 -22.63 17.74 -17.91
CA GLN A 172 -23.61 16.68 -18.18
C GLN A 172 -24.86 16.84 -17.31
N ASN A 173 -24.69 17.34 -16.08
CA ASN A 173 -25.77 17.57 -15.14
C ASN A 173 -25.60 18.95 -14.46
N PRO A 174 -26.69 19.69 -14.21
CA PRO A 174 -26.67 20.86 -13.34
C PRO A 174 -26.19 20.51 -11.93
N ALA A 175 -25.44 21.43 -11.31
CA ALA A 175 -24.94 21.22 -9.95
C ALA A 175 -26.04 20.97 -8.93
N ASP A 176 -27.14 21.72 -9.03
CA ASP A 176 -28.29 21.57 -8.14
C ASP A 176 -28.93 20.19 -8.26
N GLN A 177 -28.96 19.61 -9.47
CA GLN A 177 -29.50 18.26 -9.67
C GLN A 177 -28.60 17.19 -9.04
N LEU A 178 -27.28 17.28 -9.25
CA LEU A 178 -26.33 16.35 -8.65
C LEU A 178 -26.37 16.43 -7.12
N LYS A 179 -26.37 17.65 -6.57
CA LYS A 179 -26.47 17.89 -5.13
C LYS A 179 -27.77 17.33 -4.57
N LYS A 180 -28.91 17.60 -5.24
CA LYS A 180 -30.22 17.09 -4.82
C LYS A 180 -30.23 15.55 -4.73
N VAL A 181 -29.76 14.86 -5.77
CA VAL A 181 -29.71 13.39 -5.79
C VAL A 181 -28.82 12.85 -4.66
N LEU A 182 -27.66 13.47 -4.44
CA LEU A 182 -26.73 13.09 -3.38
C LEU A 182 -27.35 13.28 -1.98
N ASP A 183 -27.97 14.44 -1.73
CA ASP A 183 -28.62 14.78 -0.47
C ASP A 183 -29.82 13.86 -0.19
N GLU A 184 -30.64 13.57 -1.21
CA GLU A 184 -31.79 12.66 -1.09
C GLU A 184 -31.36 11.25 -0.68
N ASN A 185 -30.35 10.70 -1.37
CA ASN A 185 -29.82 9.36 -1.06
C ASN A 185 -29.12 9.32 0.31
N SER A 186 -28.34 10.35 0.65
CA SER A 186 -27.69 10.49 1.97
C SER A 186 -28.73 10.52 3.10
N ASN A 187 -29.77 11.34 2.96
CA ASN A 187 -30.84 11.44 3.96
C ASN A 187 -31.70 10.17 4.03
N LYS A 188 -31.91 9.49 2.90
CA LYS A 188 -32.60 8.19 2.87
C LYS A 188 -31.80 7.14 3.64
N LEU A 189 -30.50 7.02 3.39
CA LEU A 189 -29.61 6.10 4.13
C LEU A 189 -29.59 6.43 5.63
N LYS A 190 -29.46 7.72 5.98
CA LYS A 190 -29.52 8.18 7.38
C LYS A 190 -30.80 7.75 8.06
N ARG A 191 -31.97 7.99 7.45
CA ARG A 191 -33.28 7.59 8.00
C ARG A 191 -33.38 6.08 8.14
N LYS A 192 -33.02 5.31 7.11
CA LYS A 192 -33.01 3.84 7.13
C LYS A 192 -32.22 3.30 8.33
N ILE A 193 -31.01 3.82 8.57
CA ILE A 193 -30.19 3.39 9.71
C ILE A 193 -30.80 3.83 11.04
N HIS A 194 -31.34 5.06 11.09
CA HIS A 194 -31.88 5.64 12.32
C HIS A 194 -33.11 4.89 12.84
N VAL A 195 -34.04 4.49 11.97
CA VAL A 195 -35.31 3.83 12.36
C VAL A 195 -35.16 2.36 12.72
N ARG A 196 -34.00 1.74 12.48
CA ARG A 196 -33.78 0.33 12.81
C ARG A 196 -33.76 0.11 14.33
N LYS A 197 -34.52 -0.90 14.77
CA LYS A 197 -34.49 -1.41 16.15
C LYS A 197 -33.10 -1.96 16.52
N ILE A 198 -32.51 -2.74 15.62
CA ILE A 198 -31.16 -3.29 15.79
C ILE A 198 -30.23 -2.59 14.81
N ARG A 199 -29.31 -1.82 15.39
CA ARG A 199 -28.28 -1.08 14.67
C ARG A 199 -26.99 -1.91 14.62
N PHE A 200 -26.30 -1.86 13.48
CA PHE A 200 -25.00 -2.51 13.33
C PHE A 200 -23.89 -1.67 13.96
N HIS A 201 -22.78 -2.31 14.33
CA HIS A 201 -21.60 -1.60 14.83
C HIS A 201 -21.06 -0.64 13.76
N GLY A 202 -20.84 0.63 14.11
CA GLY A 202 -20.44 1.66 13.14
C GLY A 202 -21.58 2.55 12.66
N SER A 203 -22.85 2.14 12.86
CA SER A 203 -24.03 2.90 12.40
C SER A 203 -24.10 4.33 12.94
N PHE A 204 -23.62 4.54 14.17
CA PHE A 204 -23.59 5.86 14.82
C PHE A 204 -22.74 6.85 14.02
N TYR A 205 -21.56 6.41 13.54
CA TYR A 205 -20.69 7.23 12.70
C TYR A 205 -21.36 7.56 11.36
N VAL A 206 -22.00 6.57 10.73
CA VAL A 206 -22.72 6.78 9.46
C VAL A 206 -23.88 7.76 9.60
N VAL A 207 -24.64 7.71 10.70
CA VAL A 207 -25.73 8.67 10.96
C VAL A 207 -25.18 10.08 11.26
N GLY A 208 -24.07 10.16 12.00
CA GLY A 208 -23.47 11.42 12.44
C GLY A 208 -22.65 12.14 11.37
N ASN A 209 -22.08 11.43 10.40
CA ASN A 209 -21.14 11.99 9.43
C ASN A 209 -21.62 11.74 7.99
N GLU A 210 -21.81 12.83 7.25
CA GLU A 210 -22.26 12.81 5.86
C GLU A 210 -21.27 12.21 4.88
N LEU A 211 -19.98 12.52 5.04
CA LEU A 211 -18.94 11.98 4.16
C LEU A 211 -18.86 10.45 4.26
N LEU A 212 -19.17 9.87 5.41
CA LEU A 212 -19.27 8.42 5.56
C LEU A 212 -20.48 7.84 4.82
N ARG A 213 -21.60 8.56 4.78
CA ARG A 213 -22.76 8.15 3.96
C ARG A 213 -22.41 8.23 2.48
N PHE A 214 -21.78 9.32 2.05
CA PHE A 214 -21.33 9.47 0.67
C PHE A 214 -20.34 8.36 0.31
N ALA A 215 -19.39 8.02 1.18
CA ALA A 215 -18.47 6.91 0.95
C ALA A 215 -19.19 5.56 0.73
N LEU A 216 -20.27 5.29 1.48
CA LEU A 216 -21.09 4.09 1.26
C LEU A 216 -21.87 4.15 -0.05
N LEU A 217 -22.49 5.30 -0.36
CA LEU A 217 -23.23 5.49 -1.61
C LEU A 217 -22.32 5.34 -2.84
N GLN A 218 -21.10 5.86 -2.74
CA GLN A 218 -20.04 5.75 -3.74
C GLN A 218 -19.61 4.31 -3.94
N HIS A 219 -19.24 3.63 -2.86
CA HIS A 219 -18.71 2.27 -2.90
C HIS A 219 -19.71 1.25 -3.46
N TYR A 220 -21.01 1.50 -3.26
CA TYR A 220 -22.11 0.69 -3.80
C TYR A 220 -22.71 1.25 -5.09
N GLU A 221 -22.12 2.30 -5.66
CA GLU A 221 -22.52 2.88 -6.95
C GLU A 221 -24.00 3.32 -7.01
N ILE A 222 -24.53 3.81 -5.89
CA ILE A 222 -25.93 4.24 -5.76
C ILE A 222 -26.16 5.58 -6.48
N CYS A 223 -25.22 6.51 -6.34
CA CYS A 223 -25.22 7.81 -7.01
C CYS A 223 -23.79 8.36 -7.10
N ASP A 224 -23.55 9.34 -7.96
CA ASP A 224 -22.25 10.00 -8.00
C ASP A 224 -21.99 10.77 -6.70
N THR A 225 -20.77 10.67 -6.20
CA THR A 225 -20.35 11.35 -4.98
C THR A 225 -19.04 12.10 -5.20
N PRO A 226 -18.68 13.05 -4.30
CA PRO A 226 -17.40 13.74 -4.36
C PRO A 226 -16.23 12.91 -3.81
N LEU A 227 -16.36 11.59 -3.71
CA LEU A 227 -15.31 10.69 -3.21
C LEU A 227 -14.74 9.80 -4.31
N ILE A 228 -13.52 9.32 -4.10
CA ILE A 228 -12.83 8.33 -4.93
C ILE A 228 -12.57 7.08 -4.12
N ASP A 229 -12.97 5.93 -4.67
CA ASP A 229 -12.66 4.63 -4.08
C ASP A 229 -11.21 4.23 -4.35
N LEU A 230 -10.61 3.66 -3.31
CA LEU A 230 -9.23 3.21 -3.22
C LEU A 230 -9.19 1.85 -2.54
N THR A 231 -8.10 1.12 -2.73
CA THR A 231 -7.82 -0.14 -2.02
C THR A 231 -6.39 -0.15 -1.50
N GLN A 232 -6.12 -0.90 -0.44
CA GLN A 232 -4.74 -1.23 -0.04
C GLN A 232 -4.21 -2.50 -0.72
N SER A 233 -5.07 -3.24 -1.40
CA SER A 233 -4.69 -4.44 -2.14
C SER A 233 -4.33 -4.09 -3.58
N LEU A 234 -3.05 -4.23 -3.90
CA LEU A 234 -2.54 -4.13 -5.27
C LEU A 234 -3.21 -5.16 -6.19
N TYR A 235 -3.54 -6.34 -5.67
CA TYR A 235 -4.21 -7.40 -6.41
C TYR A 235 -5.64 -7.01 -6.80
N VAL A 236 -6.40 -6.43 -5.85
CA VAL A 236 -7.73 -5.88 -6.12
C VAL A 236 -7.67 -4.77 -7.16
N ALA A 237 -6.73 -3.82 -7.03
CA ALA A 237 -6.59 -2.73 -7.99
C ALA A 237 -6.22 -3.21 -9.41
N ALA A 238 -5.27 -4.14 -9.53
CA ALA A 238 -4.91 -4.74 -10.82
C ALA A 238 -6.10 -5.49 -11.44
N SER A 239 -6.86 -6.23 -10.61
CA SER A 239 -8.06 -6.94 -11.08
C SER A 239 -9.15 -5.98 -11.56
N PHE A 240 -9.40 -4.88 -10.85
CA PHE A 240 -10.34 -3.84 -11.31
C PHE A 240 -9.90 -3.14 -12.59
N ALA A 241 -8.60 -2.86 -12.75
CA ALA A 241 -8.06 -2.28 -13.98
C ALA A 241 -8.30 -3.18 -15.21
N LEU A 242 -8.40 -4.48 -14.97
CA LEU A 242 -8.60 -5.52 -15.97
C LEU A 242 -10.01 -6.12 -15.91
N LEU A 243 -10.97 -5.51 -15.20
CA LEU A 243 -12.31 -6.08 -15.11
C LEU A 243 -13.09 -5.78 -16.41
N PRO A 244 -13.67 -6.79 -17.08
CA PRO A 244 -14.38 -6.58 -18.33
C PRO A 244 -15.75 -5.96 -18.14
N PRO A 245 -16.30 -5.22 -19.12
CA PRO A 245 -17.71 -4.84 -19.12
C PRO A 245 -18.61 -6.06 -18.89
N VAL A 246 -19.78 -5.85 -18.29
CA VAL A 246 -20.73 -6.94 -18.06
C VAL A 246 -21.13 -7.56 -19.40
N GLY A 247 -21.02 -8.88 -19.48
CA GLY A 247 -21.32 -9.66 -20.69
C GLY A 247 -20.11 -9.96 -21.58
N GLU A 248 -18.93 -9.43 -21.26
CA GLU A 248 -17.67 -9.80 -21.94
C GLU A 248 -16.91 -10.90 -21.20
N ASP A 249 -16.02 -11.60 -21.92
CA ASP A 249 -15.16 -12.64 -21.38
C ASP A 249 -14.11 -12.07 -20.40
N GLU A 250 -14.12 -12.59 -19.16
CA GLU A 250 -13.17 -12.24 -18.10
C GLU A 250 -11.74 -12.70 -18.37
N ARG A 251 -11.55 -13.69 -19.24
CA ARG A 251 -10.21 -14.18 -19.62
C ARG A 251 -9.64 -13.46 -20.85
N GLY A 252 -10.41 -12.58 -21.47
CA GLY A 252 -9.95 -11.84 -22.65
C GLY A 252 -8.76 -10.95 -22.34
N TYR A 253 -7.81 -10.87 -23.28
CA TYR A 253 -6.69 -9.93 -23.20
C TYR A 253 -7.22 -8.49 -23.15
N ARG A 254 -6.70 -7.72 -22.20
CA ARG A 254 -7.03 -6.31 -22.00
C ARG A 254 -5.90 -5.63 -21.25
N GLU A 255 -5.86 -4.32 -21.35
CA GLU A 255 -4.88 -3.50 -20.66
C GLU A 255 -5.60 -2.54 -19.73
N GLY A 256 -4.92 -2.17 -18.65
CA GLY A 256 -5.45 -1.23 -17.66
C GLY A 256 -4.32 -0.46 -16.99
N ILE A 257 -4.70 0.53 -16.18
CA ILE A 257 -3.81 1.38 -15.43
C ILE A 257 -4.03 1.16 -13.93
N VAL A 258 -2.94 0.94 -13.20
CA VAL A 258 -2.94 0.95 -11.73
C VAL A 258 -2.21 2.21 -11.26
N TYR A 259 -2.94 3.11 -10.61
CA TYR A 259 -2.37 4.27 -9.95
C TYR A 259 -1.92 3.92 -8.54
N VAL A 260 -0.72 4.38 -8.17
CA VAL A 260 -0.21 4.34 -6.80
C VAL A 260 -0.35 5.73 -6.21
N ILE A 261 -1.16 5.84 -5.16
CA ILE A 261 -1.52 7.09 -4.50
C ILE A 261 -0.98 7.06 -3.08
N ALA A 262 -0.24 8.08 -2.68
CA ALA A 262 0.32 8.14 -1.33
C ALA A 262 -0.46 9.13 -0.46
N LEU A 263 -1.04 8.61 0.62
CA LEU A 263 -1.88 9.35 1.56
C LEU A 263 -1.33 9.27 2.99
N PRO A 264 -1.71 10.21 3.88
CA PRO A 264 -1.40 10.11 5.30
C PRO A 264 -1.92 8.80 5.90
N ARG A 265 -1.20 8.25 6.88
CA ARG A 265 -1.59 6.99 7.54
C ARG A 265 -2.97 7.11 8.20
N ASN A 266 -3.85 6.16 7.97
CA ASN A 266 -5.11 6.05 8.72
C ASN A 266 -4.97 5.04 9.86
N ASN A 267 -5.35 5.41 11.08
CA ASN A 267 -5.42 4.53 12.25
C ASN A 267 -6.82 4.53 12.90
N LYS A 268 -7.80 5.10 12.20
CA LYS A 268 -9.18 5.25 12.67
C LYS A 268 -10.14 4.76 11.58
N ILE A 269 -11.41 4.71 11.95
CA ILE A 269 -12.53 4.45 11.01
C ILE A 269 -12.51 5.48 9.86
N TYR A 270 -12.22 6.74 10.17
CA TYR A 270 -11.87 7.76 9.20
C TYR A 270 -10.82 8.72 9.78
N ARG A 271 -10.08 9.37 8.89
CA ARG A 271 -9.14 10.46 9.20
C ARG A 271 -9.60 11.71 8.49
N ASP A 272 -9.83 12.76 9.27
CA ASP A 272 -10.09 14.10 8.79
C ASP A 272 -8.85 14.94 9.06
N ASP A 273 -8.09 15.24 8.01
CA ASP A 273 -6.82 15.97 8.07
C ASP A 273 -6.95 17.27 7.28
N VAL A 274 -7.25 18.35 8.00
CA VAL A 274 -7.37 19.69 7.41
C VAL A 274 -6.04 20.17 6.81
N SER A 275 -4.91 19.77 7.39
CA SER A 275 -3.57 20.24 6.97
C SER A 275 -3.16 19.67 5.62
N ASP A 276 -3.44 18.39 5.41
CA ASP A 276 -3.27 17.73 4.11
C ASP A 276 -4.52 17.88 3.22
N ASN A 277 -5.59 18.51 3.72
CA ASN A 277 -6.89 18.61 3.08
C ASN A 277 -7.43 17.24 2.61
N ILE A 278 -7.38 16.23 3.50
CA ILE A 278 -7.78 14.85 3.20
C ILE A 278 -8.78 14.34 4.21
N PHE A 279 -9.90 13.85 3.70
CA PHE A 279 -10.82 13.00 4.42
C PHE A 279 -10.72 11.57 3.88
N LEU A 280 -10.11 10.67 4.65
CA LEU A 280 -9.88 9.27 4.27
C LEU A 280 -10.72 8.34 5.13
N THR A 281 -11.52 7.51 4.49
CA THR A 281 -12.47 6.58 5.12
C THR A 281 -12.02 5.14 4.94
N ASN A 282 -12.01 4.35 6.02
CA ASN A 282 -11.85 2.90 5.96
C ASN A 282 -13.24 2.25 6.00
N LEU A 283 -13.72 1.75 4.86
CA LEU A 283 -15.06 1.19 4.74
C LEU A 283 -15.22 -0.15 5.47
N VAL A 284 -14.14 -0.94 5.54
CA VAL A 284 -14.11 -2.20 6.31
C VAL A 284 -14.39 -1.93 7.79
N GLY A 285 -13.87 -0.83 8.34
CA GLY A 285 -14.08 -0.45 9.74
C GLY A 285 -15.46 0.14 10.06
N ILE A 286 -16.28 0.47 9.05
CA ILE A 286 -17.60 1.11 9.22
C ILE A 286 -18.74 0.12 8.99
N THR A 287 -18.51 -0.86 8.12
CA THR A 287 -19.55 -1.72 7.60
C THR A 287 -19.64 -3.03 8.37
N PRO A 288 -20.84 -3.61 8.53
CA PRO A 288 -20.98 -4.89 9.19
C PRO A 288 -20.46 -6.04 8.30
N PRO A 289 -20.16 -7.23 8.84
CA PRO A 289 -19.61 -8.35 8.05
C PRO A 289 -20.49 -8.82 6.88
N GLN A 290 -21.79 -8.49 6.90
CA GLN A 290 -22.72 -8.76 5.80
C GLN A 290 -22.46 -7.90 4.56
N ALA A 291 -21.71 -6.80 4.70
CA ALA A 291 -21.27 -5.93 3.62
C ALA A 291 -20.05 -6.54 2.92
N LYS A 292 -20.25 -7.47 1.99
CA LYS A 292 -19.15 -8.24 1.41
C LYS A 292 -18.20 -7.40 0.56
N ARG A 293 -18.73 -6.46 -0.23
CA ARG A 293 -17.93 -5.62 -1.14
C ARG A 293 -16.78 -4.89 -0.42
N PRO A 294 -17.02 -4.12 0.68
CA PRO A 294 -15.94 -3.45 1.40
C PRO A 294 -14.81 -4.36 1.85
N TYR A 295 -15.12 -5.54 2.37
CA TYR A 295 -14.12 -6.47 2.93
C TYR A 295 -13.32 -7.15 1.83
N ARG A 296 -13.96 -7.63 0.76
CA ARG A 296 -13.28 -8.30 -0.36
C ARG A 296 -12.38 -7.36 -1.16
N GLN A 297 -12.71 -6.09 -1.20
CA GLN A 297 -11.95 -5.08 -1.93
C GLN A 297 -10.93 -4.33 -1.06
N GLU A 298 -10.83 -4.62 0.24
CA GLU A 298 -10.04 -3.85 1.22
C GLU A 298 -10.29 -2.34 1.08
N ALA A 299 -11.57 -1.96 1.09
CA ALA A 299 -12.03 -0.71 0.52
C ALA A 299 -11.77 0.51 1.40
N TYR A 300 -11.27 1.56 0.76
CA TYR A 300 -11.12 2.90 1.29
C TYR A 300 -11.80 3.90 0.35
N SER A 301 -12.15 5.07 0.88
CA SER A 301 -12.66 6.17 0.08
C SER A 301 -12.03 7.48 0.52
N VAL A 302 -11.73 8.38 -0.40
CA VAL A 302 -11.04 9.65 -0.10
C VAL A 302 -11.70 10.84 -0.77
N THR A 303 -11.67 11.98 -0.08
CA THR A 303 -12.02 13.29 -0.62
C THR A 303 -11.28 14.40 0.14
N SER A 304 -11.61 15.66 -0.16
CA SER A 304 -11.14 16.84 0.54
C SER A 304 -11.75 16.92 1.95
N SER A 305 -10.94 17.27 2.96
CA SER A 305 -11.42 17.55 4.34
C SER A 305 -12.39 18.74 4.36
N ASN A 306 -12.12 19.76 3.56
CA ASN A 306 -12.97 20.95 3.45
C ASN A 306 -13.96 20.84 2.27
N LEU A 307 -14.64 19.70 2.12
CA LEU A 307 -15.64 19.53 1.08
C LEU A 307 -16.74 20.60 1.21
N ASN A 308 -16.81 21.50 0.24
CA ASN A 308 -17.92 22.42 0.07
C ASN A 308 -18.46 22.31 -1.36
N LEU A 309 -19.64 21.68 -1.50
CA LEU A 309 -20.29 21.44 -2.79
C LEU A 309 -20.92 22.71 -3.41
N GLU A 310 -21.04 23.79 -2.65
CA GLU A 310 -21.61 25.07 -3.09
C GLU A 310 -20.53 25.97 -3.72
N LEU A 311 -19.26 25.77 -3.36
CA LEU A 311 -18.11 26.52 -3.86
C LEU A 311 -17.45 25.81 -5.06
N ILE A 312 -18.15 25.75 -6.19
CA ILE A 312 -17.71 25.06 -7.42
C ILE A 312 -16.59 25.82 -8.16
N GLY A 313 -16.15 26.97 -7.65
CA GLY A 313 -15.17 27.85 -8.31
C GLY A 313 -13.79 27.20 -8.53
N ASP A 314 -13.30 26.41 -7.56
CA ASP A 314 -12.05 25.67 -7.69
C ASP A 314 -12.21 24.23 -7.21
N ILE A 315 -12.37 23.32 -8.17
CA ILE A 315 -12.47 21.89 -7.91
C ILE A 315 -11.13 21.16 -8.00
N SER A 316 -10.02 21.85 -8.28
CA SER A 316 -8.70 21.23 -8.50
C SER A 316 -8.22 20.43 -7.28
N HIS A 317 -8.64 20.84 -6.07
CA HIS A 317 -8.35 20.16 -4.82
C HIS A 317 -8.99 18.77 -4.69
N PHE A 318 -9.96 18.43 -5.56
CA PHE A 318 -10.55 17.10 -5.64
C PHE A 318 -9.84 16.18 -6.62
N ASP A 319 -8.83 16.67 -7.35
CA ASP A 319 -8.00 15.83 -8.22
C ASP A 319 -6.92 15.11 -7.41
N LEU A 320 -6.98 13.78 -7.34
CA LEU A 320 -5.94 12.99 -6.70
C LEU A 320 -4.65 12.87 -7.54
N ALA A 321 -4.61 13.40 -8.77
CA ALA A 321 -3.40 13.40 -9.59
C ALA A 321 -2.17 13.95 -8.86
N GLY A 322 -2.36 14.99 -8.01
CA GLY A 322 -1.29 15.55 -7.19
C GLY A 322 -0.72 14.61 -6.13
N ARG A 323 -1.39 13.50 -5.83
CA ARG A 323 -1.00 12.49 -4.83
C ARG A 323 -0.50 11.18 -5.44
N VAL A 324 -0.47 11.10 -6.77
CA VAL A 324 0.06 9.95 -7.51
C VAL A 324 1.59 9.95 -7.41
N VAL A 325 2.15 8.81 -7.00
CA VAL A 325 3.60 8.58 -6.92
C VAL A 325 4.10 7.65 -8.01
N CYS A 326 3.21 6.88 -8.63
CA CYS A 326 3.52 6.05 -9.79
C CYS A 326 2.22 5.64 -10.49
N LYS A 327 2.34 5.23 -11.76
CA LYS A 327 1.28 4.55 -12.49
C LYS A 327 1.87 3.41 -13.31
N PHE A 328 1.20 2.27 -13.29
CA PHE A 328 1.60 1.06 -14.00
C PHE A 328 0.59 0.73 -15.08
N LYS A 329 1.06 0.28 -16.23
CA LYS A 329 0.24 -0.33 -17.27
C LYS A 329 0.30 -1.84 -17.06
N VAL A 330 -0.85 -2.44 -16.78
CA VAL A 330 -0.99 -3.88 -16.56
C VAL A 330 -1.79 -4.49 -17.71
N ASN A 331 -1.69 -5.80 -17.90
CA ASN A 331 -2.46 -6.51 -18.90
C ASN A 331 -2.99 -7.84 -18.35
N ASN A 332 -4.03 -8.37 -18.98
CA ASN A 332 -4.58 -9.67 -18.64
C ASN A 332 -3.96 -10.75 -19.52
N SER A 333 -2.80 -11.26 -19.10
CA SER A 333 -2.14 -12.40 -19.73
C SER A 333 -1.57 -13.35 -18.68
N ASP A 334 -1.32 -14.59 -19.08
CA ASP A 334 -0.70 -15.60 -18.22
C ASP A 334 0.75 -15.20 -17.85
N GLU A 335 1.44 -14.49 -18.74
CA GLU A 335 2.77 -13.92 -18.45
C GLU A 335 2.68 -12.86 -17.37
N PHE A 336 1.65 -12.00 -17.41
CA PHE A 336 1.47 -10.99 -16.38
C PHE A 336 1.09 -11.62 -15.04
N TRP A 337 0.05 -12.47 -15.01
CA TRP A 337 -0.46 -13.12 -13.79
C TRP A 337 0.35 -14.36 -13.36
N ASN A 338 1.68 -14.26 -13.42
CA ASN A 338 2.59 -15.35 -13.12
C ASN A 338 2.37 -16.01 -11.74
N CYS A 339 3.05 -17.14 -11.51
CA CYS A 339 3.01 -17.87 -10.23
C CYS A 339 1.61 -18.44 -9.87
N GLY A 340 0.80 -18.79 -10.86
CA GLY A 340 -0.53 -19.38 -10.65
C GLY A 340 -1.58 -18.38 -10.17
N MET A 341 -1.30 -17.08 -10.29
CA MET A 341 -2.29 -16.05 -10.07
C MET A 341 -3.18 -15.88 -11.30
N ASN A 342 -4.31 -15.22 -11.11
CA ASN A 342 -5.27 -14.83 -12.14
C ASN A 342 -5.91 -13.52 -11.67
N PRO A 343 -6.58 -12.73 -12.51
CA PRO A 343 -7.37 -11.61 -11.99
C PRO A 343 -8.51 -12.15 -11.10
N MET A 344 -8.89 -11.37 -10.08
CA MET A 344 -10.10 -11.68 -9.31
C MET A 344 -11.34 -11.58 -10.21
N THR A 345 -12.26 -12.54 -10.09
CA THR A 345 -13.50 -12.54 -10.88
C THR A 345 -14.45 -11.44 -10.45
N ARG A 346 -15.40 -11.09 -11.32
CA ARG A 346 -16.46 -10.13 -10.96
C ARG A 346 -17.29 -10.62 -9.79
N GLU A 347 -17.65 -11.90 -9.71
CA GLU A 347 -18.48 -12.42 -8.61
C GLU A 347 -17.75 -12.31 -7.27
N PHE A 348 -16.42 -12.38 -7.28
CA PHE A 348 -15.63 -12.11 -6.10
C PHE A 348 -15.63 -10.63 -5.74
N LEU A 349 -15.28 -9.74 -6.66
CA LEU A 349 -15.15 -8.30 -6.40
C LEU A 349 -16.50 -7.63 -6.12
N LEU A 350 -17.53 -8.02 -6.85
CA LEU A 350 -18.87 -7.42 -6.90
C LEU A 350 -19.94 -8.52 -6.70
N PRO A 351 -19.99 -9.16 -5.51
CA PRO A 351 -20.98 -10.19 -5.24
C PRO A 351 -22.41 -9.65 -5.34
N GLU A 352 -23.27 -10.41 -6.02
CA GLU A 352 -24.71 -10.13 -6.05
C GLU A 352 -25.37 -10.41 -4.68
N ASP A 353 -24.81 -11.32 -3.88
CA ASP A 353 -25.35 -11.76 -2.60
C ASP A 353 -24.86 -10.91 -1.41
N ASP A 354 -24.81 -9.59 -1.58
CA ASP A 354 -24.42 -8.61 -0.56
C ASP A 354 -25.66 -8.02 0.16
N LYS A 355 -25.99 -8.58 1.32
CA LYS A 355 -27.18 -8.16 2.10
C LYS A 355 -27.13 -6.70 2.54
N PHE A 356 -25.92 -6.12 2.66
CA PHE A 356 -25.81 -4.71 3.01
C PHE A 356 -26.06 -3.82 1.81
N PHE A 357 -25.65 -4.25 0.61
CA PHE A 357 -26.05 -3.61 -0.63
C PHE A 357 -27.57 -3.59 -0.78
N ASP A 358 -28.23 -4.74 -0.58
CA ASP A 358 -29.70 -4.85 -0.61
C ASP A 358 -30.34 -3.86 0.37
N PHE A 359 -29.82 -3.78 1.59
CA PHE A 359 -30.29 -2.83 2.60
C PHE A 359 -30.16 -1.36 2.15
N ILE A 360 -29.05 -1.00 1.52
CA ILE A 360 -28.82 0.36 1.00
C ILE A 360 -29.79 0.63 -0.16
N LEU A 361 -29.90 -0.31 -1.10
CA LEU A 361 -30.75 -0.21 -2.28
C LEU A 361 -32.23 -0.12 -1.92
N ASP A 362 -32.71 -0.92 -0.96
CA ASP A 362 -34.14 -1.21 -0.71
C ASP A 362 -35.02 0.04 -0.84
N ASN A 363 -35.53 0.24 -2.06
CA ASN A 363 -36.44 1.28 -2.41
C ASN A 363 -37.81 0.67 -2.15
N GLU A 364 -38.51 1.10 -1.09
CA GLU A 364 -39.91 0.68 -0.86
C GLU A 364 -40.81 0.93 -2.09
N HIS A 365 -40.37 1.70 -3.08
CA HIS A 365 -40.93 1.67 -4.43
C HIS A 365 -39.80 1.90 -5.43
N LEU A 366 -39.51 0.91 -6.28
CA LEU A 366 -39.17 1.04 -7.71
C LEU A 366 -38.94 -0.36 -8.31
N SER A 367 -40.03 -0.98 -8.72
CA SER A 367 -40.02 -1.69 -10.00
C SER A 367 -39.73 -0.67 -11.10
N MET A 368 -38.80 -1.00 -12.00
CA MET A 368 -38.28 -0.22 -13.13
C MET A 368 -36.96 0.50 -12.87
N HIS A 369 -35.97 0.11 -13.68
CA HIS A 369 -34.58 0.58 -13.73
C HIS A 369 -33.71 0.02 -12.59
N ARG A 370 -33.49 -1.31 -12.63
CA ARG A 370 -32.11 -1.79 -12.42
C ARG A 370 -31.27 -0.93 -13.36
N TYR A 371 -30.43 -0.04 -12.83
CA TYR A 371 -29.36 0.51 -13.65
C TYR A 371 -28.68 -0.71 -14.26
N PRO A 372 -28.60 -0.85 -15.60
CA PRO A 372 -27.80 -1.92 -16.16
C PRO A 372 -26.42 -1.77 -15.52
N ALA A 373 -25.86 -2.88 -15.06
CA ALA A 373 -24.49 -2.99 -14.57
C ALA A 373 -23.48 -2.74 -15.72
N GLY A 374 -23.69 -1.66 -16.48
CA GLY A 374 -23.09 -1.31 -17.76
C GLY A 374 -22.91 0.19 -17.91
N LEU A 375 -22.74 0.92 -16.82
CA LEU A 375 -22.07 2.21 -16.88
C LEU A 375 -20.58 1.96 -16.78
N ASN A 376 -19.91 2.24 -17.90
CA ASN A 376 -18.47 2.21 -18.10
C ASN A 376 -17.68 2.47 -16.81
N TYR A 377 -16.76 1.55 -16.54
CA TYR A 377 -15.60 1.76 -15.68
C TYR A 377 -15.11 3.20 -15.79
N CYS A 378 -14.85 3.86 -14.65
CA CYS A 378 -14.45 5.26 -14.58
C CYS A 378 -13.16 5.47 -13.80
#